data_AF-A0A1V6DHR7-F1
#
_entry.id   AF-A0A1V6DHR7-F1
#
_cell.length_a   1.000
_cell.length_b   1.000
_cell.length_c   1.000
_cell.angle_alpha   90.00
_cell.angle_beta   90.00
_cell.angle_gamma   90.00
#
_symmetry.space_group_name_H-M   'P 1'
#
loop_
_entity.id
_entity.type
_entity.pdbx_description
1 polymer ?
#
loop_
_entity_poly.entity_id
_entity_poly.type
_entity_poly.pdbx_seq_one_letter_code
_entity_poly.pdbx_strand_id
1 'polypeptide(L)'
;MMPRAVFFLLAATVAVSASGCMFWKKKNKPAKPSYAVSELETSFKARWIEKRAADLVASGTNAAEATRMATEEFDGKFAYTKAAGAKHAD
;
A
#
# COMPACT_ATOMS: atom_id res chain seq x y z
N MET A 1 -31.13 -15.06 25.31
CA MET A 1 -30.05 -16.01 24.97
C MET A 1 -30.02 -16.15 23.45
N MET A 2 -29.11 -15.42 22.81
CA MET A 2 -28.89 -15.42 21.36
C MET A 2 -27.37 -15.44 21.11
N PRO A 3 -26.94 -16.06 20.02
CA PRO A 3 -25.85 -17.02 20.05
C PRO A 3 -24.48 -16.36 19.94
N ARG A 4 -23.59 -16.69 20.89
CA ARG A 4 -22.14 -16.40 20.89
C ARG A 4 -21.38 -17.21 19.82
N ALA A 5 -22.01 -17.48 18.67
CA ALA A 5 -21.51 -18.39 17.64
C ALA A 5 -21.24 -17.68 16.30
N VAL A 6 -21.51 -16.38 16.18
CA VAL A 6 -21.28 -15.64 14.93
C VAL A 6 -19.84 -15.09 14.84
N PHE A 7 -19.17 -14.88 15.97
CA PHE A 7 -17.82 -14.31 15.99
C PHE A 7 -16.68 -15.29 15.65
N PHE A 8 -16.95 -16.60 15.57
CA PHE A 8 -15.92 -17.60 15.29
C PHE A 8 -15.82 -18.03 13.82
N LEU A 9 -16.67 -17.51 12.93
CA LEU A 9 -16.69 -17.91 11.52
C LEU A 9 -15.85 -17.00 10.58
N LEU A 10 -15.24 -15.93 11.09
CA LEU A 10 -14.44 -14.99 10.29
C LEU A 10 -12.92 -15.20 10.40
N ALA A 11 -12.47 -16.31 10.98
CA ALA A 11 -11.05 -16.60 11.25
C ALA A 11 -10.48 -17.80 10.48
N ALA A 12 -11.16 -18.27 9.43
CA ALA A 12 -10.83 -19.52 8.75
C ALA A 12 -10.57 -19.38 7.23
N THR A 13 -10.13 -18.21 6.75
CA THR A 13 -9.80 -17.99 5.32
C THR A 13 -8.33 -17.69 5.05
N VAL A 14 -7.44 -17.75 6.05
CA VAL A 14 -6.00 -17.48 5.87
C VAL A 14 -5.17 -18.70 6.22
N ALA A 15 -5.39 -19.80 5.49
CA ALA A 15 -4.46 -20.93 5.55
C ALA A 15 -4.32 -21.57 4.17
N VAL A 16 -3.07 -21.61 3.71
CA VAL A 16 -2.52 -22.48 2.67
C VAL A 16 -2.67 -22.00 1.22
N SER A 17 -1.89 -20.97 0.87
CA SER A 17 -1.33 -20.80 -0.47
C SER A 17 0.20 -20.81 -0.37
N ALA A 18 0.77 -21.95 0.02
CA ALA A 18 2.22 -22.20 -0.01
C ALA A 18 2.57 -23.27 -1.06
N SER A 19 2.16 -23.02 -2.30
CA SER A 19 2.62 -23.81 -3.45
C SER A 19 3.97 -23.29 -3.94
N GLY A 20 5.02 -24.05 -3.64
CA GLY A 20 6.20 -24.26 -4.50
C GLY A 20 7.10 -23.07 -4.84
N CYS A 21 8.31 -23.05 -4.28
CA CYS A 21 9.47 -22.39 -4.89
C CYS A 21 10.78 -23.09 -4.50
N MET A 22 10.99 -24.31 -5.00
CA MET A 22 12.33 -24.90 -5.09
C MET A 22 13.00 -24.44 -6.39
N PHE A 23 13.42 -23.17 -6.45
CA PHE A 23 14.30 -22.70 -7.53
C PHE A 23 15.12 -21.48 -7.09
N TRP A 24 16.05 -21.71 -6.17
CA TRP A 24 17.06 -20.72 -5.84
C TRP A 24 18.17 -20.73 -6.90
N LYS A 25 17.89 -20.19 -8.10
CA LYS A 25 18.96 -19.64 -8.95
C LYS A 25 19.04 -18.16 -8.63
N LYS A 26 20.13 -17.75 -7.97
CA LYS A 26 20.54 -16.35 -7.89
C LYS A 26 20.81 -15.88 -9.34
N LYS A 27 19.79 -15.31 -9.97
CA LYS A 27 19.98 -14.44 -11.12
C LYS A 27 20.43 -13.09 -10.56
N ASN A 28 21.62 -12.65 -10.96
CA ASN A 28 22.04 -11.27 -10.79
C ASN A 28 20.92 -10.39 -11.36
N LYS A 29 20.15 -9.74 -10.48
CA LYS A 29 19.10 -8.83 -10.93
C LYS A 29 19.82 -7.69 -11.64
N PRO A 30 19.55 -7.44 -12.94
CA PRO A 30 19.96 -6.17 -13.51
C PRO A 30 19.34 -5.08 -12.63
N ALA A 31 20.13 -4.07 -12.27
CA ALA A 31 19.63 -2.90 -11.56
C ALA A 31 18.36 -2.43 -12.30
N LYS A 32 17.21 -2.49 -11.62
CA LYS A 32 15.97 -2.04 -12.25
C LYS A 32 16.19 -0.59 -12.64
N PRO A 33 15.87 -0.21 -13.88
CA PRO A 33 16.10 1.14 -14.31
C PRO A 33 15.22 2.08 -13.47
N SER A 34 15.82 3.16 -12.97
CA SER A 34 15.23 4.10 -12.01
C SER A 34 13.82 4.59 -12.43
N TYR A 35 13.56 4.71 -13.74
CA TYR A 35 12.25 5.10 -14.28
C TYR A 35 11.09 4.17 -13.84
N ALA A 36 11.35 2.87 -13.73
CA ALA A 36 10.32 1.89 -13.37
C ALA A 36 9.95 1.98 -11.88
N VAL A 37 10.85 2.50 -11.05
CA VAL A 37 10.59 2.76 -9.63
C VAL A 37 9.76 4.03 -9.48
N SER A 38 10.08 5.10 -10.21
CA SER A 38 9.32 6.35 -10.16
C SER A 38 7.87 6.23 -10.67
N GLU A 39 7.63 5.41 -11.69
CA GLU A 39 6.28 5.16 -12.20
C GLU A 39 5.43 4.38 -11.19
N LEU A 40 6.05 3.42 -10.51
CA LEU A 40 5.40 2.64 -9.46
C LEU A 40 5.08 3.50 -8.23
N GLU A 41 6.00 4.37 -7.83
CA GLU A 41 5.75 5.31 -6.72
C GLU A 41 4.63 6.30 -7.05
N THR A 42 4.57 6.79 -8.28
CA THR A 42 3.53 7.72 -8.74
C THR A 42 2.16 7.05 -8.74
N SER A 43 2.07 5.86 -9.35
CA SER A 43 0.81 5.09 -9.39
C SER A 43 0.36 4.63 -8.00
N PHE A 44 1.31 4.26 -7.13
CA PHE A 44 1.04 3.97 -5.73
C PHE A 44 0.46 5.18 -5.00
N LYS A 45 1.10 6.35 -5.11
CA LYS A 45 0.60 7.59 -4.47
C LYS A 45 -0.82 7.90 -4.92
N ALA A 46 -1.08 7.88 -6.23
CA ALA A 46 -2.40 8.17 -6.78
C ALA A 46 -3.49 7.22 -6.22
N ARG A 47 -3.25 5.91 -6.29
CA ARG A 47 -4.23 4.92 -5.79
C ARG A 47 -4.41 4.95 -4.29
N TRP A 48 -3.35 5.26 -3.55
CA TRP A 48 -3.44 5.38 -2.10
C TRP A 48 -4.30 6.58 -1.70
N ILE A 49 -4.05 7.74 -2.32
CA ILE A 49 -4.84 8.96 -2.07
C ILE A 49 -6.30 8.75 -2.45
N GLU A 50 -6.57 8.17 -3.62
CA GLU A 50 -7.93 7.87 -4.09
C GLU A 50 -8.69 7.01 -3.07
N LYS A 51 -8.09 5.89 -2.65
CA LYS A 51 -8.69 5.01 -1.65
C LYS A 51 -8.95 5.74 -0.33
N ARG A 52 -7.94 6.47 0.16
CA ARG A 52 -8.04 7.15 1.45
C ARG A 52 -9.08 8.27 1.43
N ALA A 53 -9.15 9.02 0.34
CA ALA A 53 -10.17 10.04 0.14
C ALA A 53 -11.57 9.40 0.10
N ALA A 54 -11.74 8.26 -0.56
CA ALA A 54 -13.02 7.53 -0.57
C ALA A 54 -13.45 7.10 0.84
N ASP A 55 -12.52 6.59 1.66
CA ASP A 55 -12.79 6.21 3.06
C ASP A 55 -13.20 7.43 3.91
N LEU A 56 -12.57 8.58 3.69
CA LEU A 56 -12.89 9.85 4.37
C LEU A 56 -14.26 10.38 3.93
N VAL A 57 -14.59 10.30 2.64
CA VAL A 57 -15.92 10.66 2.11
C VAL A 57 -17.00 9.76 2.71
N ALA A 58 -16.76 8.45 2.77
CA ALA A 58 -17.68 7.50 3.42
C ALA A 58 -17.88 7.80 4.91
N SER A 59 -16.92 8.48 5.55
CA SER A 59 -17.00 8.94 6.94
C SER A 59 -17.70 10.31 7.10
N GLY A 60 -18.16 10.91 6.01
CA GLY A 60 -18.88 12.19 6.00
C GLY A 60 -18.02 13.42 5.71
N THR A 61 -16.73 13.25 5.39
CA THR A 61 -15.86 14.37 4.98
C THR A 61 -16.19 14.81 3.56
N ASN A 62 -16.18 16.12 3.29
CA ASN A 62 -16.33 16.65 1.93
C ASN A 62 -15.21 16.11 1.01
N ALA A 63 -15.52 15.81 -0.25
CA ALA A 63 -14.56 15.25 -1.21
C ALA A 63 -13.28 16.08 -1.38
N ALA A 64 -13.37 17.41 -1.47
CA ALA A 64 -12.20 18.27 -1.63
C ALA A 64 -11.29 18.22 -0.39
N GLU A 65 -11.90 18.25 0.79
CA GLU A 65 -11.19 18.17 2.07
C GLU A 65 -10.61 16.77 2.30
N ALA A 66 -11.33 15.72 1.90
CA ALA A 66 -10.87 14.33 1.96
C ALA A 66 -9.63 14.09 1.10
N THR A 67 -9.57 14.64 -0.12
CA THR A 67 -8.37 14.55 -0.97
C THR A 67 -7.19 15.32 -0.35
N ARG A 68 -7.44 16.50 0.21
CA ARG A 68 -6.40 17.29 0.92
C ARG A 68 -5.83 16.50 2.10
N MET A 69 -6.70 16.01 2.98
CA MET A 69 -6.32 15.20 4.15
C MET A 69 -5.57 13.93 3.74
N ALA A 70 -6.05 13.22 2.72
CA ALA A 70 -5.35 12.04 2.20
C ALA A 70 -3.95 12.38 1.68
N THR A 71 -3.77 13.53 1.01
CA THR A 71 -2.44 13.93 0.52
C THR A 71 -1.49 14.24 1.68
N GLU A 72 -1.96 14.97 2.70
CA GLU A 72 -1.17 15.28 3.89
C GLU A 72 -0.80 14.02 4.68
N GLU A 73 -1.74 13.08 4.85
CA GLU A 73 -1.48 11.80 5.48
C GLU A 73 -0.45 10.98 4.68
N PHE A 74 -0.54 10.97 3.35
CA PHE A 74 0.43 10.27 2.51
C PHE A 74 1.83 10.85 2.70
N ASP A 75 1.95 12.17 2.60
CA ASP A 75 3.24 12.85 2.69
C ASP A 75 3.86 12.68 4.09
N GLY A 76 3.06 12.70 5.16
CA GLY A 76 3.53 12.39 6.52
C GLY A 76 3.93 10.94 6.71
N LYS A 77 3.14 10.00 6.18
CA LYS A 77 3.35 8.56 6.37
C LYS A 77 4.50 8.00 5.53
N PHE A 78 4.73 8.56 4.35
CA PHE A 78 5.75 8.10 3.40
C PHE A 78 6.89 9.10 3.20
N ALA A 79 7.05 10.11 4.08
CA ALA A 79 8.16 11.08 4.03
C ALA A 79 9.55 10.43 3.88
N TYR A 80 9.73 9.22 4.44
CA TYR A 80 10.99 8.48 4.39
C TYR A 80 11.35 7.95 3.00
N THR A 81 10.38 7.71 2.10
CA THR A 81 10.67 7.22 0.74
C THR A 81 11.32 8.31 -0.11
N LYS A 82 10.97 9.57 0.16
CA LYS A 82 11.57 10.75 -0.47
C LYS A 82 13.06 10.92 -0.10
N ALA A 83 13.41 10.60 1.15
CA ALA A 83 14.79 10.70 1.65
C ALA A 83 15.70 9.54 1.16
N ALA A 84 15.13 8.37 0.87
CA ALA A 84 15.89 7.21 0.38
C ALA A 84 16.31 7.36 -1.10
N GLY A 85 15.50 8.01 -1.94
CA GLY A 85 15.85 8.32 -3.33
C GLY A 85 16.95 9.36 -3.49
N ALA A 86 17.11 10.28 -2.51
CA ALA A 86 18.09 11.36 -2.57
C ALA A 86 19.54 10.91 -2.29
N LYS A 87 19.76 9.82 -1.56
CA LYS A 87 21.10 9.35 -1.16
C LYS A 87 21.83 8.46 -2.17
N HIS A 88 21.25 8.25 -3.35
CA HIS A 88 21.82 7.42 -4.42
C HIS A 88 22.10 8.21 -5.70
N ALA A 89 22.08 9.55 -5.63
CA ALA A 89 22.28 10.46 -6.76
C ALA A 89 23.66 11.16 -6.76
N ASP A 90 24.59 10.75 -5.88
CA ASP A 90 25.97 11.25 -5.80
C ASP A 90 26.96 10.28 -6.47
#